data_AF-A0A7U9N2U8-F1
#
_entry.id   AF-A0A7U9N2U8-F1
#
_cell.length_a   1.000
_cell.length_b   1.000
_cell.length_c   1.000
_cell.angle_alpha   90.00
_cell.angle_beta   90.00
_cell.angle_gamma   90.00
#
_symmetry.space_group_name_H-M   'P 1'
#
loop_
_entity.id
_entity.type
_entity.pdbx_description
1 polymer ?
#
loop_
_entity_poly.entity_id
_entity_poly.type
_entity_poly.pdbx_seq_one_letter_code
_entity_poly.pdbx_strand_id
1 'polypeptide(L)'
;MKNEQSVIRAEELDTLQEQIGYLAAELDKQGQTINQVCQVINNLTQLLSSIEQNSRINSQNINVLKNRLENLPYEINDPTCGEKYALPQILSLEETIRIIVHERKSIARFGDGEFGLMFGDSRWRFQRTDESLALRLRQVVTSDEPGILIGLNNFYGDLSHRTVQDADGIRSYITPAVRAQHMELLNTRRIYANACISRATSWDMVKLQKMIWDEKDCVFIEGIQTRMGVGNNLFDNARSIRRILCPAENAYDRYSEILAEAKKLPTSKTLLIALGPTASVLAYDLALAGYHAIDIGHVDLSYEWLIRNNGAKTAVNTKYNNEYPEGYIVEDIHDPVYDSQIIADLS
;
A
#
# COMPACT_ATOMS: atom_id res chain seq x y z
N MET A 1 80.20 -59.39 15.86
CA MET A 1 79.01 -59.70 15.00
C MET A 1 77.66 -59.35 15.64
N LYS A 2 77.18 -59.97 16.74
CA LYS A 2 75.87 -59.60 17.33
C LYS A 2 75.83 -58.20 17.99
N ASN A 3 76.95 -57.72 18.55
CA ASN A 3 77.03 -56.42 19.23
C ASN A 3 77.19 -55.22 18.28
N GLU A 4 77.84 -55.40 17.12
CA GLU A 4 77.98 -54.30 16.13
C GLU A 4 76.68 -54.07 15.35
N GLN A 5 75.93 -55.14 15.05
CA GLN A 5 74.61 -55.02 14.41
C GLN A 5 73.55 -54.38 15.33
N SER A 6 73.67 -54.48 16.66
CA SER A 6 72.75 -53.82 17.59
C SER A 6 73.05 -52.34 17.77
N VAL A 7 74.32 -51.94 17.67
CA VAL A 7 74.73 -50.53 17.74
C VAL A 7 74.33 -49.79 16.46
N ILE A 8 74.58 -50.39 15.28
CA ILE A 8 74.16 -49.84 13.98
C ILE A 8 72.63 -49.67 13.92
N ARG A 9 71.87 -50.65 14.43
CA ARG A 9 70.39 -50.54 14.52
C ARG A 9 69.91 -49.47 15.49
N ALA A 10 70.66 -49.17 16.55
CA ALA A 10 70.29 -48.13 17.50
C ALA A 10 70.52 -46.74 16.90
N GLU A 11 71.65 -46.54 16.21
CA GLU A 11 71.95 -45.29 15.49
C GLU A 11 70.95 -45.01 14.36
N GLU A 12 70.53 -46.03 13.61
CA GLU A 12 69.46 -45.92 12.60
C GLU A 12 68.10 -45.54 13.23
N LEU A 13 67.80 -46.05 14.42
CA LEU A 13 66.55 -45.78 15.14
C LEU A 13 66.52 -44.34 15.69
N ASP A 14 67.63 -43.87 16.23
CA ASP A 14 67.80 -42.50 16.72
C ASP A 14 67.68 -41.50 15.56
N THR A 15 68.30 -41.81 14.41
CA THR A 15 68.19 -40.99 13.19
C THR A 15 66.74 -40.92 12.67
N LEU A 16 66.01 -42.03 12.69
CA LEU A 16 64.58 -42.07 12.33
C LEU A 16 63.72 -41.27 13.31
N GLN A 17 64.01 -41.33 14.62
CA GLN A 17 63.30 -40.54 15.62
C GLN A 17 63.52 -39.03 15.43
N GLU A 18 64.73 -38.59 15.12
CA GLU A 18 65.01 -37.19 14.78
C GLU A 18 64.26 -36.74 13.53
N GLN A 19 64.23 -37.58 12.48
CA GLN A 19 63.47 -37.28 11.26
C GLN A 19 61.97 -37.19 11.50
N ILE A 20 61.40 -38.10 12.32
CA ILE A 20 59.99 -38.05 12.71
C ILE A 20 59.69 -36.78 13.52
N GLY A 21 60.57 -36.42 14.47
CA GLY A 21 60.44 -35.18 15.24
C GLY A 21 60.47 -33.92 14.36
N TYR A 22 61.38 -33.89 13.39
CA TYR A 22 61.45 -32.82 12.40
C TYR A 22 60.19 -32.72 11.55
N LEU A 23 59.72 -33.84 10.99
CA LEU A 23 58.50 -33.90 10.19
C LEU A 23 57.26 -33.49 10.99
N ALA A 24 57.17 -33.89 12.27
CA ALA A 24 56.09 -33.50 13.15
C ALA A 24 56.07 -31.98 13.43
N ALA A 25 57.25 -31.37 13.64
CA ALA A 25 57.37 -29.93 13.83
C ALA A 25 57.01 -29.15 12.55
N GLU A 26 57.42 -29.64 11.37
CA GLU A 26 57.05 -29.02 10.10
C GLU A 26 55.54 -29.15 9.81
N LEU A 27 54.93 -30.29 10.17
CA LEU A 27 53.49 -30.49 10.08
C LEU A 27 52.71 -29.54 11.01
N ASP A 28 53.17 -29.33 12.24
CA ASP A 28 52.56 -28.36 13.16
C ASP A 28 52.65 -26.94 12.62
N LYS A 29 53.81 -26.54 12.09
CA LYS A 29 54.03 -25.24 11.44
C LYS A 29 53.13 -25.05 10.21
N GLN A 30 52.93 -26.09 9.40
CA GLN A 30 51.98 -26.06 8.30
C GLN A 30 50.54 -25.91 8.81
N GLY A 31 50.16 -26.62 9.88
CA GLY A 31 48.86 -26.47 10.53
C GLY A 31 48.59 -25.06 11.05
N GLN A 32 49.58 -24.45 11.70
CA GLN A 32 49.51 -23.04 12.14
C GLN A 32 49.36 -22.08 10.95
N THR A 33 50.10 -22.32 9.87
CA THR A 33 50.01 -21.52 8.64
C THR A 33 48.62 -21.64 8.00
N ILE A 34 48.06 -22.85 7.92
CA ILE A 34 46.69 -23.09 7.43
C ILE A 34 45.66 -22.34 8.29
N ASN A 35 45.79 -22.39 9.62
CA ASN A 35 44.89 -21.66 10.52
C ASN A 35 44.95 -20.14 10.28
N GLN A 36 46.14 -19.57 10.07
CA GLN A 36 46.31 -18.16 9.72
C GLN A 36 45.64 -17.84 8.36
N VAL A 37 45.82 -18.70 7.36
CA VAL A 37 45.17 -18.55 6.05
C VAL A 37 43.65 -18.60 6.19
N CYS A 38 43.10 -19.53 6.97
CA CYS A 38 41.66 -19.60 7.23
C CYS A 38 41.13 -18.34 7.92
N GLN A 39 41.87 -17.79 8.89
CA GLN A 39 41.50 -16.52 9.53
C GLN A 39 41.47 -15.36 8.53
N VAL A 40 42.47 -15.26 7.65
CA VAL A 40 42.50 -14.25 6.59
C VAL A 40 41.32 -14.41 5.63
N ILE A 41 41.00 -15.65 5.21
CA ILE A 41 39.84 -15.93 4.34
C ILE A 41 38.53 -15.51 5.03
N ASN A 42 38.36 -15.80 6.31
CA ASN A 42 37.18 -15.40 7.07
C ASN A 42 37.04 -13.87 7.14
N ASN A 43 38.14 -13.17 7.42
CA ASN A 43 38.15 -11.71 7.45
C ASN A 43 37.81 -11.09 6.07
N LEU A 44 38.36 -11.65 4.99
CA LEU A 44 38.05 -11.23 3.62
C LEU A 44 36.57 -11.45 3.28
N THR A 45 35.99 -12.56 3.72
CA THR A 45 34.56 -12.88 3.50
C THR A 45 33.65 -11.87 4.21
N GLN A 46 33.97 -11.50 5.45
CA GLN A 46 33.25 -10.46 6.19
C GLN A 46 33.36 -9.09 5.54
N LEU A 47 34.54 -8.74 5.02
CA LEU A 47 34.77 -7.48 4.31
C LEU A 47 33.96 -7.44 3.00
N LEU A 48 33.95 -8.52 2.22
CA LEU A 48 33.15 -8.63 1.00
C LEU A 48 31.66 -8.44 1.28
N SER A 49 31.15 -9.12 2.31
CA SER A 49 29.74 -8.98 2.74
C SER A 49 29.40 -7.52 3.11
N SER A 50 30.32 -6.84 3.79
CA SER A 50 30.17 -5.43 4.17
C SER A 50 30.18 -4.50 2.95
N ILE A 51 31.05 -4.77 1.98
CA ILE A 51 31.13 -4.01 0.72
C ILE A 51 29.84 -4.18 -0.08
N GLU A 52 29.32 -5.40 -0.20
CA GLU A 52 28.05 -5.69 -0.87
C GLU A 52 26.88 -4.94 -0.22
N GLN A 53 26.80 -4.96 1.12
CA GLN A 53 25.80 -4.21 1.86
C GLN A 53 25.90 -2.70 1.61
N ASN A 54 27.10 -2.14 1.67
CA ASN A 54 27.32 -0.71 1.41
C ASN A 54 26.99 -0.32 -0.03
N SER A 55 27.34 -1.17 -1.01
CA SER A 55 26.98 -0.98 -2.41
C SER A 55 25.46 -0.92 -2.58
N ARG A 56 24.73 -1.85 -1.95
CA ARG A 56 23.26 -1.88 -1.96
C ARG A 56 22.65 -0.61 -1.35
N ILE A 57 23.15 -0.16 -0.21
CA ILE A 57 22.70 1.08 0.45
C ILE A 57 22.97 2.30 -0.45
N ASN A 58 24.16 2.38 -1.06
CA ASN A 58 24.50 3.46 -1.97
C ASN A 58 23.58 3.49 -3.20
N SER A 59 23.27 2.34 -3.79
CA SER A 59 22.30 2.25 -4.89
C SER A 59 20.91 2.74 -4.47
N GLN A 60 20.46 2.40 -3.27
CA GLN A 60 19.18 2.90 -2.74
C GLN A 60 19.21 4.42 -2.56
N ASN A 61 20.28 4.97 -1.99
CA ASN A 61 20.44 6.42 -1.79
C ASN A 61 20.46 7.18 -3.13
N ILE A 62 21.15 6.64 -4.15
CA ILE A 62 21.16 7.22 -5.50
C ILE A 62 19.74 7.26 -6.07
N ASN A 63 18.95 6.20 -5.91
CA ASN A 63 17.57 6.17 -6.39
C ASN A 63 16.68 7.21 -5.67
N VAL A 64 16.81 7.34 -4.34
CA VAL A 64 16.08 8.37 -3.58
C VAL A 64 16.45 9.78 -4.06
N LEU A 65 17.74 10.08 -4.24
CA LEU A 65 18.20 11.36 -4.75
C LEU A 65 17.70 11.64 -6.17
N LYS A 66 17.72 10.63 -7.04
CA LYS A 66 17.17 10.72 -8.39
C LYS A 66 15.68 11.07 -8.36
N ASN A 67 14.88 10.35 -7.58
CA ASN A 67 13.44 10.60 -7.46
C ASN A 67 13.14 12.01 -6.92
N ARG A 68 13.97 12.51 -5.98
CA ARG A 68 13.88 13.90 -5.49
C ARG A 68 14.20 14.91 -6.58
N LEU A 69 15.27 14.71 -7.34
CA LEU A 69 15.65 15.60 -8.44
C LEU A 69 14.58 15.65 -9.54
N GLU A 70 13.98 14.50 -9.87
CA GLU A 70 12.93 14.41 -10.89
C GLU A 70 11.63 15.10 -10.45
N ASN A 71 11.31 15.13 -9.15
CA ASN A 71 10.12 15.78 -8.62
C ASN A 71 10.32 17.24 -8.23
N LEU A 72 11.58 17.67 -8.02
CA LEU A 72 11.93 19.01 -7.55
C LEU A 72 11.24 20.16 -8.30
N PRO A 73 11.14 20.16 -9.66
CA PRO A 73 10.48 21.25 -10.37
C PRO A 73 8.99 21.41 -10.00
N TYR A 74 8.31 20.30 -9.71
CA TYR A 74 6.90 20.29 -9.31
C TYR A 74 6.70 20.68 -7.85
N GLU A 75 7.64 20.30 -6.97
CA GLU A 75 7.60 20.64 -5.54
C GLU A 75 7.92 22.11 -5.29
N ILE A 76 8.88 22.69 -6.02
CA ILE A 76 9.16 24.14 -5.99
C ILE A 76 7.96 24.91 -6.56
N ASN A 77 7.32 24.37 -7.60
CA ASN A 77 6.17 24.97 -8.29
C ASN A 77 6.42 26.44 -8.66
N ASP A 78 7.60 26.73 -9.23
CA ASP A 78 7.98 28.09 -9.61
C ASP A 78 6.97 28.64 -10.64
N PRO A 79 6.28 29.76 -10.36
CA PRO A 79 5.30 30.35 -11.28
C PRO A 79 5.87 30.65 -12.68
N THR A 80 7.17 30.93 -12.79
CA THR A 80 7.83 31.20 -14.08
C THR A 80 7.88 29.96 -14.99
N CYS A 81 7.73 28.77 -14.43
CA CYS A 81 7.73 27.49 -15.14
C CYS A 81 6.33 26.83 -15.15
N GLY A 82 5.28 27.55 -14.74
CA GLY A 82 3.95 26.98 -14.50
C GLY A 82 3.31 26.28 -15.71
N GLU A 83 3.62 26.71 -16.94
CA GLU A 83 3.14 26.02 -18.15
C GLU A 83 3.80 24.65 -18.35
N LYS A 84 5.07 24.51 -17.94
CA LYS A 84 5.84 23.27 -18.10
C LYS A 84 5.56 22.25 -17.00
N TYR A 85 5.29 22.73 -15.79
CA TYR A 85 5.09 21.89 -14.60
C TYR A 85 3.70 22.08 -13.99
N ALA A 86 2.67 22.04 -14.84
CA ALA A 86 1.29 22.20 -14.41
C ALA A 86 0.86 21.06 -13.45
N LEU A 87 0.09 21.42 -12.44
CA LEU A 87 -0.38 20.52 -11.38
C LEU A 87 -1.91 20.48 -11.37
N PRO A 88 -2.54 19.32 -11.09
CA PRO A 88 -3.97 19.28 -10.79
C PRO A 88 -4.24 20.01 -9.48
N GLN A 89 -5.28 20.83 -9.45
CA GLN A 89 -5.73 21.49 -8.23
C GLN A 89 -6.62 20.52 -7.45
N ILE A 90 -6.38 20.37 -6.15
CA ILE A 90 -7.10 19.42 -5.30
C ILE A 90 -7.61 20.17 -4.07
N LEU A 91 -8.90 20.03 -3.78
CA LEU A 91 -9.54 20.59 -2.60
C LEU A 91 -8.91 20.06 -1.30
N SER A 92 -9.06 20.83 -0.23
CA SER A 92 -8.76 20.30 1.10
C SER A 92 -9.70 19.14 1.46
N LEU A 93 -9.29 18.36 2.45
CA LEU A 93 -10.11 17.28 3.03
C LEU A 93 -11.44 17.83 3.57
N GLU A 94 -11.37 18.94 4.31
CA GLU A 94 -12.53 19.61 4.91
C GLU A 94 -13.51 20.11 3.84
N GLU A 95 -13.02 20.82 2.82
CA GLU A 95 -13.87 21.31 1.72
C GLU A 95 -14.52 20.16 0.96
N THR A 96 -13.77 19.08 0.71
CA THR A 96 -14.30 17.89 0.03
C THR A 96 -15.46 17.28 0.82
N ILE A 97 -15.26 17.05 2.13
CA ILE A 97 -16.29 16.49 3.00
C ILE A 97 -17.49 17.42 3.11
N ARG A 98 -17.25 18.73 3.23
CA ARG A 98 -18.31 19.75 3.26
C ARG A 98 -19.20 19.68 2.02
N ILE A 99 -18.61 19.55 0.82
CA ILE A 99 -19.37 19.43 -0.44
C ILE A 99 -20.16 18.11 -0.46
N ILE A 100 -19.54 16.98 -0.09
CA ILE A 100 -20.23 15.68 -0.01
C ILE A 100 -21.46 15.79 0.91
N VAL A 101 -21.31 16.40 2.08
CA VAL A 101 -22.38 16.47 3.09
C VAL A 101 -23.48 17.47 2.72
N HIS A 102 -23.12 18.70 2.34
CA HIS A 102 -24.09 19.79 2.17
C HIS A 102 -24.67 19.87 0.76
N GLU A 103 -23.88 19.56 -0.26
CA GLU A 103 -24.35 19.54 -1.65
C GLU A 103 -24.83 18.14 -2.07
N ARG A 104 -24.70 17.14 -1.19
CA ARG A 104 -25.09 15.74 -1.42
C ARG A 104 -24.46 15.15 -2.69
N LYS A 105 -23.23 15.55 -2.99
CA LYS A 105 -22.48 15.03 -4.15
C LYS A 105 -21.85 13.68 -3.84
N SER A 106 -21.99 12.78 -4.79
CA SER A 106 -21.31 11.49 -4.79
C SER A 106 -19.83 11.68 -5.08
N ILE A 107 -19.00 10.67 -4.77
CA ILE A 107 -17.56 10.72 -5.03
C ILE A 107 -17.03 9.38 -5.49
N ALA A 108 -16.25 9.41 -6.57
CA ALA A 108 -15.38 8.33 -7.02
C ALA A 108 -13.93 8.74 -6.80
N ARG A 109 -13.11 7.88 -6.19
CA ARG A 109 -11.73 8.23 -5.82
C ARG A 109 -10.72 7.46 -6.65
N PHE A 110 -9.56 8.07 -6.86
CA PHE A 110 -8.48 7.55 -7.68
C PHE A 110 -7.15 7.71 -6.94
N GLY A 111 -6.58 6.59 -6.54
CA GLY A 111 -5.24 6.47 -6.00
C GLY A 111 -4.28 5.82 -7.00
N ASP A 112 -3.15 5.37 -6.48
CA ASP A 112 -2.13 4.70 -7.28
C ASP A 112 -2.64 3.37 -7.87
N GLY A 113 -3.48 2.64 -7.12
CA GLY A 113 -4.10 1.40 -7.58
C GLY A 113 -4.99 1.58 -8.82
N GLU A 114 -5.89 2.57 -8.79
CA GLU A 114 -6.79 2.82 -9.91
C GLU A 114 -6.03 3.30 -11.16
N PHE A 115 -5.08 4.22 -11.00
CA PHE A 115 -4.22 4.65 -12.12
C PHE A 115 -3.39 3.49 -12.67
N GLY A 116 -2.81 2.64 -11.81
CA GLY A 116 -2.10 1.43 -12.24
C GLY A 116 -2.96 0.56 -13.17
N LEU A 117 -4.19 0.25 -12.75
CA LEU A 117 -5.10 -0.57 -13.55
C LEU A 117 -5.51 0.07 -14.87
N MET A 118 -5.66 1.41 -14.93
CA MET A 118 -5.91 2.11 -16.19
C MET A 118 -4.79 1.91 -17.22
N PHE A 119 -3.57 1.60 -16.79
CA PHE A 119 -2.42 1.36 -17.65
C PHE A 119 -1.92 -0.09 -17.62
N GLY A 120 -2.73 -1.02 -17.14
CA GLY A 120 -2.44 -2.47 -17.16
C GLY A 120 -1.49 -2.94 -16.05
N ASP A 121 -1.29 -2.15 -15.00
CA ASP A 121 -0.49 -2.51 -13.82
C ASP A 121 -1.40 -2.85 -12.63
N SER A 122 -1.40 -4.11 -12.19
CA SER A 122 -2.07 -4.50 -10.95
C SER A 122 -1.12 -4.32 -9.78
N ARG A 123 -1.28 -3.20 -9.07
CA ARG A 123 -0.46 -2.85 -7.90
C ARG A 123 -0.86 -3.57 -6.62
N TRP A 124 -2.11 -4.05 -6.55
CA TRP A 124 -2.69 -4.65 -5.36
C TRP A 124 -3.30 -6.01 -5.66
N ARG A 125 -3.10 -6.95 -4.74
CA ARG A 125 -3.59 -8.34 -4.85
C ARG A 125 -5.09 -8.46 -5.09
N PHE A 126 -5.88 -7.57 -4.50
CA PHE A 126 -7.34 -7.72 -4.42
C PHE A 126 -8.09 -7.40 -5.73
N GLN A 127 -7.40 -6.94 -6.79
CA GLN A 127 -8.03 -6.74 -8.09
C GLN A 127 -7.03 -6.99 -9.22
N ARG A 128 -7.29 -8.02 -10.02
CA ARG A 128 -6.53 -8.31 -11.23
C ARG A 128 -6.78 -7.25 -12.30
N THR A 129 -5.87 -7.21 -13.28
CA THR A 129 -6.07 -6.41 -14.49
C THR A 129 -7.29 -6.90 -15.26
N ASP A 130 -8.11 -5.96 -15.70
CA ASP A 130 -9.28 -6.19 -16.53
C ASP A 130 -9.44 -4.99 -17.48
N GLU A 131 -9.54 -5.25 -18.78
CA GLU A 131 -9.58 -4.20 -19.81
C GLU A 131 -10.87 -3.37 -19.73
N SER A 132 -11.99 -4.01 -19.38
CA SER A 132 -13.28 -3.32 -19.22
C SER A 132 -13.24 -2.40 -17.99
N LEU A 133 -12.69 -2.88 -16.87
CA LEU A 133 -12.46 -2.06 -15.69
C LEU A 133 -11.54 -0.88 -16.00
N ALA A 134 -10.42 -1.11 -16.68
CA ALA A 134 -9.48 -0.06 -17.06
C ALA A 134 -10.16 1.02 -17.93
N LEU A 135 -10.99 0.61 -18.90
CA LEU A 135 -11.76 1.54 -19.72
C LEU A 135 -12.77 2.35 -18.91
N ARG A 136 -13.50 1.69 -17.99
CA ARG A 136 -14.46 2.35 -17.12
C ARG A 136 -13.78 3.33 -16.17
N LEU A 137 -12.65 2.97 -15.56
CA LEU A 137 -11.88 3.87 -14.71
C LEU A 137 -11.42 5.12 -15.48
N ARG A 138 -10.92 4.96 -16.71
CA ARG A 138 -10.57 6.10 -17.58
C ARG A 138 -11.78 6.99 -17.87
N GLN A 139 -12.93 6.40 -18.21
CA GLN A 139 -14.16 7.16 -18.41
C GLN A 139 -14.54 7.98 -17.17
N VAL A 140 -14.54 7.36 -15.99
CA VAL A 140 -14.96 8.02 -14.74
C VAL A 140 -13.99 9.15 -14.36
N VAL A 141 -12.67 8.92 -14.39
CA VAL A 141 -11.70 9.96 -13.98
C VAL A 141 -11.74 11.19 -14.89
N THR A 142 -12.08 11.00 -16.17
CA THR A 142 -12.23 12.10 -17.15
C THR A 142 -13.60 12.78 -17.13
N SER A 143 -14.57 12.26 -16.37
CA SER A 143 -15.95 12.74 -16.39
C SER A 143 -16.10 14.10 -15.68
N ASP A 144 -16.95 14.96 -16.24
CA ASP A 144 -17.30 16.30 -15.75
C ASP A 144 -18.72 16.38 -15.16
N GLU A 145 -19.32 15.23 -14.82
CA GLU A 145 -20.67 15.14 -14.26
C GLU A 145 -20.82 16.01 -12.97
N PRO A 146 -21.68 17.04 -12.96
CA PRO A 146 -21.70 18.04 -11.88
C PRO A 146 -22.02 17.51 -10.48
N GLY A 147 -22.78 16.41 -10.43
CA GLY A 147 -23.20 15.74 -9.19
C GLY A 147 -22.17 14.76 -8.62
N ILE A 148 -21.03 14.59 -9.30
CA ILE A 148 -20.03 13.57 -8.97
C ILE A 148 -18.65 14.23 -8.82
N LEU A 149 -18.08 14.08 -7.63
CA LEU A 149 -16.71 14.48 -7.35
C LEU A 149 -15.74 13.41 -7.84
N ILE A 150 -14.67 13.86 -8.50
CA ILE A 150 -13.52 13.02 -8.83
C ILE A 150 -12.44 13.31 -7.80
N GLY A 151 -12.22 12.35 -6.90
CA GLY A 151 -11.24 12.43 -5.83
C GLY A 151 -9.86 11.97 -6.29
N LEU A 152 -8.82 12.76 -6.06
CA LEU A 152 -7.44 12.38 -6.34
C LEU A 152 -6.60 12.34 -5.07
N ASN A 153 -5.67 11.39 -5.00
CA ASN A 153 -4.57 11.48 -4.04
C ASN A 153 -3.62 12.61 -4.47
N ASN A 154 -3.19 13.44 -3.52
CA ASN A 154 -2.28 14.55 -3.82
C ASN A 154 -0.82 14.08 -3.86
N PHE A 155 -0.36 13.66 -5.04
CA PHE A 155 1.01 13.24 -5.31
C PHE A 155 1.87 14.30 -6.02
N TYR A 156 1.27 15.42 -6.42
CA TYR A 156 1.75 16.11 -7.62
C TYR A 156 2.69 17.29 -7.37
N GLY A 157 2.55 17.98 -6.24
CA GLY A 157 3.28 19.22 -5.93
C GLY A 157 3.99 19.15 -4.59
N ASP A 158 3.85 20.21 -3.78
CA ASP A 158 4.51 20.37 -2.48
C ASP A 158 4.24 19.20 -1.51
N LEU A 159 5.33 18.60 -1.01
CA LEU A 159 5.34 17.51 -0.02
C LEU A 159 5.97 17.92 1.31
N SER A 160 6.31 19.20 1.52
CA SER A 160 7.01 19.69 2.71
C SER A 160 6.26 19.48 4.03
N HIS A 161 4.93 19.35 3.96
CA HIS A 161 4.05 19.06 5.09
C HIS A 161 4.09 17.59 5.54
N ARG A 162 4.80 16.72 4.83
CA ARG A 162 4.87 15.27 5.11
C ARG A 162 6.19 14.90 5.78
N THR A 163 6.22 13.72 6.39
CA THR A 163 7.48 13.13 6.86
C THR A 163 8.38 12.80 5.67
N VAL A 164 9.70 12.76 5.89
CA VAL A 164 10.67 12.43 4.83
C VAL A 164 10.36 11.08 4.18
N GLN A 165 10.01 10.08 4.99
CA GLN A 165 9.71 8.73 4.50
C GLN A 165 8.44 8.67 3.64
N ASP A 166 7.39 9.39 4.03
CA ASP A 166 6.15 9.48 3.25
C ASP A 166 6.37 10.24 1.94
N ALA A 167 7.07 11.36 1.98
CA ALA A 167 7.42 12.14 0.79
C ALA A 167 8.29 11.34 -0.18
N ASP A 168 9.30 10.62 0.30
CA ASP A 168 10.14 9.76 -0.55
C ASP A 168 9.36 8.57 -1.12
N GLY A 169 8.40 8.03 -0.38
CA GLY A 169 7.44 7.04 -0.89
C GLY A 169 6.63 7.57 -2.07
N ILE A 170 6.05 8.77 -1.94
CA ILE A 170 5.31 9.43 -3.02
C ILE A 170 6.21 9.68 -4.24
N ARG A 171 7.42 10.24 -4.03
CA ARG A 171 8.38 10.49 -5.12
C ARG A 171 8.80 9.22 -5.85
N SER A 172 8.91 8.10 -5.13
CA SER A 172 9.23 6.80 -5.74
C SER A 172 8.10 6.25 -6.61
N TYR A 173 6.85 6.63 -6.30
CA TYR A 173 5.68 6.27 -7.10
C TYR A 173 5.54 7.15 -8.34
N ILE A 174 5.52 8.49 -8.16
CA ILE A 174 5.20 9.46 -9.22
C ILE A 174 6.40 9.79 -10.11
N THR A 175 7.02 8.75 -10.68
CA THR A 175 8.10 8.88 -11.66
C THR A 175 7.66 9.69 -12.89
N PRO A 176 8.59 10.21 -13.73
CA PRO A 176 8.23 10.95 -14.94
C PRO A 176 7.24 10.20 -15.85
N ALA A 177 7.37 8.87 -15.96
CA ALA A 177 6.48 8.04 -16.77
C ALA A 177 5.07 7.94 -16.17
N VAL A 178 4.97 7.64 -14.86
CA VAL A 178 3.68 7.56 -14.14
C VAL A 178 2.99 8.93 -14.14
N ARG A 179 3.76 10.01 -13.98
CA ARG A 179 3.23 11.38 -14.07
C ARG A 179 2.66 11.67 -15.47
N ALA A 180 3.37 11.30 -16.54
CA ALA A 180 2.87 11.48 -17.91
C ALA A 180 1.54 10.72 -18.13
N GLN A 181 1.46 9.48 -17.65
CA GLN A 181 0.23 8.68 -17.67
C GLN A 181 -0.92 9.36 -16.92
N HIS A 182 -0.68 9.86 -15.71
CA HIS A 182 -1.69 10.62 -14.96
C HIS A 182 -2.14 11.88 -15.73
N MET A 183 -1.20 12.65 -16.28
CA MET A 183 -1.49 13.89 -16.99
C MET A 183 -2.16 13.70 -18.36
N GLU A 184 -2.11 12.50 -18.95
CA GLU A 184 -2.90 12.16 -20.14
C GLU A 184 -4.41 12.21 -19.87
N LEU A 185 -4.81 11.89 -18.62
CA LEU A 185 -6.21 11.79 -18.21
C LEU A 185 -6.69 13.01 -17.40
N LEU A 186 -5.77 13.73 -16.76
CA LEU A 186 -6.11 14.81 -15.84
C LEU A 186 -6.09 16.18 -16.51
N ASN A 187 -7.07 17.01 -16.13
CA ASN A 187 -7.18 18.40 -16.58
C ASN A 187 -6.69 19.34 -15.47
N THR A 188 -5.54 19.96 -15.66
CA THR A 188 -4.93 20.88 -14.68
C THR A 188 -5.70 22.19 -14.46
N ARG A 189 -6.71 22.49 -15.29
CA ARG A 189 -7.64 23.61 -15.10
C ARG A 189 -8.85 23.26 -14.25
N ARG A 190 -9.04 21.99 -13.91
CA ARG A 190 -10.12 21.49 -13.05
C ARG A 190 -9.66 21.45 -11.59
N ILE A 191 -10.60 21.73 -10.71
CA ILE A 191 -10.46 21.47 -9.28
C ILE A 191 -11.03 20.08 -8.98
N TYR A 192 -10.20 19.20 -8.43
CA TYR A 192 -10.53 17.85 -8.01
C TYR A 192 -10.83 17.78 -6.52
N ALA A 193 -11.57 16.76 -6.10
CA ALA A 193 -11.79 16.45 -4.69
C ALA A 193 -10.59 15.72 -4.09
N ASN A 194 -10.53 15.67 -2.76
CA ASN A 194 -9.49 14.95 -2.03
C ASN A 194 -9.85 13.47 -1.85
N ALA A 195 -9.06 12.54 -2.41
CA ALA A 195 -9.33 11.10 -2.23
C ALA A 195 -9.03 10.58 -0.81
N CYS A 196 -8.33 11.36 0.03
CA CYS A 196 -8.01 10.98 1.41
C CYS A 196 -9.19 11.12 2.38
N ILE A 197 -10.43 11.35 1.91
CA ILE A 197 -11.62 11.21 2.76
C ILE A 197 -11.70 9.83 3.44
N SER A 198 -11.02 8.82 2.88
CA SER A 198 -10.95 7.44 3.37
C SER A 198 -9.74 7.15 4.26
N ARG A 199 -8.92 8.15 4.61
CA ARG A 199 -7.63 7.94 5.32
C ARG A 199 -7.52 8.90 6.50
N ALA A 200 -7.78 8.40 7.71
CA ALA A 200 -7.57 9.18 8.93
C ALA A 200 -6.20 8.88 9.55
N THR A 201 -5.43 9.93 9.82
CA THR A 201 -4.20 9.88 10.62
C THR A 201 -4.31 10.68 11.93
N SER A 202 -5.46 11.33 12.15
CA SER A 202 -5.75 12.09 13.37
C SER A 202 -7.23 12.02 13.72
N TRP A 203 -7.55 12.29 14.98
CA TRP A 203 -8.92 12.32 15.48
C TRP A 203 -9.76 13.44 14.85
N ASP A 204 -9.15 14.54 14.42
CA ASP A 204 -9.88 15.60 13.73
C ASP A 204 -10.32 15.17 12.33
N MET A 205 -9.50 14.35 11.64
CA MET A 205 -9.93 13.71 10.38
C MET A 205 -11.09 12.76 10.61
N VAL A 206 -11.08 11.97 11.70
CA VAL A 206 -12.20 11.09 12.05
C VAL A 206 -13.48 11.89 12.29
N LYS A 207 -13.41 13.03 12.99
CA LYS A 207 -14.58 13.91 13.20
C LYS A 207 -15.17 14.38 11.87
N LEU A 208 -14.32 14.81 10.93
CA LEU A 208 -14.76 15.21 9.59
C LEU A 208 -15.42 14.03 8.86
N GLN A 209 -14.79 12.85 8.89
CA GLN A 209 -15.34 11.65 8.25
C GLN A 209 -16.73 11.29 8.80
N LYS A 210 -16.92 11.35 10.12
CA LYS A 210 -18.20 11.03 10.76
C LYS A 210 -19.35 11.94 10.33
N MET A 211 -19.08 13.15 9.85
CA MET A 211 -20.10 14.02 9.24
C MET A 211 -20.73 13.42 7.99
N ILE A 212 -20.02 12.54 7.28
CA ILE A 212 -20.51 11.90 6.04
C ILE A 212 -21.72 11.02 6.32
N TRP A 213 -21.79 10.34 7.47
CA TRP A 213 -22.85 9.39 7.82
C TRP A 213 -23.66 9.79 9.05
N ASP A 214 -23.42 10.99 9.61
CA ASP A 214 -24.10 11.48 10.80
C ASP A 214 -25.62 11.50 10.65
N GLU A 215 -26.30 10.77 11.54
CA GLU A 215 -27.75 10.53 11.54
C GLU A 215 -28.33 10.03 10.19
N LYS A 216 -27.52 9.40 9.33
CA LYS A 216 -27.98 8.87 8.04
C LYS A 216 -28.34 7.40 8.12
N ASP A 217 -29.31 7.00 7.31
CA ASP A 217 -29.52 5.59 7.00
C ASP A 217 -28.51 5.17 5.92
N CYS A 218 -27.55 4.34 6.32
CA CYS A 218 -26.45 3.92 5.48
C CYS A 218 -26.64 2.49 4.98
N VAL A 219 -26.25 2.26 3.72
CA VAL A 219 -26.04 0.92 3.19
C VAL A 219 -24.59 0.79 2.76
N PHE A 220 -23.87 -0.16 3.34
CA PHE A 220 -22.50 -0.46 3.00
C PHE A 220 -22.48 -1.44 1.84
N ILE A 221 -21.65 -1.16 0.84
CA ILE A 221 -21.35 -2.09 -0.25
C ILE A 221 -19.86 -2.40 -0.12
N GLU A 222 -19.55 -3.58 0.39
CA GLU A 222 -18.21 -3.91 0.86
C GLU A 222 -17.84 -5.37 0.59
N GLY A 223 -16.55 -5.68 0.60
CA GLY A 223 -16.09 -7.06 0.55
C GLY A 223 -16.53 -7.84 1.80
N ILE A 224 -16.79 -9.14 1.66
CA ILE A 224 -17.19 -10.03 2.78
C ILE A 224 -16.21 -10.01 3.98
N GLN A 225 -14.95 -9.68 3.75
CA GLN A 225 -13.93 -9.57 4.79
C GLN A 225 -13.57 -8.11 5.15
N THR A 226 -14.18 -7.10 4.50
CA THR A 226 -13.95 -5.68 4.86
C THR A 226 -14.52 -5.37 6.23
N ARG A 227 -15.77 -5.80 6.49
CA ARG A 227 -16.44 -5.76 7.81
C ARG A 227 -16.35 -4.37 8.46
N MET A 228 -16.63 -3.30 7.71
CA MET A 228 -16.49 -1.93 8.20
C MET A 228 -17.31 -1.70 9.48
N GLY A 229 -16.69 -1.09 10.49
CA GLY A 229 -17.32 -0.78 11.77
C GLY A 229 -17.46 -1.95 12.74
N VAL A 230 -17.19 -3.20 12.32
CA VAL A 230 -17.27 -4.35 13.23
C VAL A 230 -16.15 -4.25 14.27
N GLY A 231 -16.50 -4.36 15.55
CA GLY A 231 -15.53 -4.30 16.65
C GLY A 231 -14.99 -2.89 16.98
N ASN A 232 -15.55 -1.82 16.40
CA ASN A 232 -15.18 -0.44 16.70
C ASN A 232 -16.39 0.52 16.64
N ASN A 233 -16.20 1.81 16.92
CA ASN A 233 -17.27 2.81 16.98
C ASN A 233 -17.19 3.91 15.92
N LEU A 234 -16.58 3.61 14.76
CA LEU A 234 -16.44 4.57 13.66
C LEU A 234 -17.79 5.08 13.15
N PHE A 235 -18.78 4.18 13.07
CA PHE A 235 -20.11 4.45 12.51
C PHE A 235 -21.23 4.51 13.58
N ASP A 236 -20.89 4.72 14.85
CA ASP A 236 -21.86 4.76 15.97
C ASP A 236 -22.88 5.91 15.88
N ASN A 237 -22.60 6.93 15.06
CA ASN A 237 -23.46 8.08 14.81
C ASN A 237 -24.33 7.93 13.55
N ALA A 238 -24.22 6.81 12.82
CA ALA A 238 -25.16 6.49 11.76
C ALA A 238 -26.52 6.09 12.36
N ARG A 239 -27.62 6.49 11.72
CA ARG A 239 -28.99 6.17 12.19
C ARG A 239 -29.30 4.69 12.04
N SER A 240 -28.89 4.09 10.92
CA SER A 240 -29.00 2.67 10.66
C SER A 240 -27.94 2.20 9.67
N ILE A 241 -27.55 0.93 9.76
CA ILE A 241 -26.58 0.30 8.87
C ILE A 241 -27.21 -0.96 8.27
N ARG A 242 -27.09 -1.11 6.96
CA ARG A 242 -27.37 -2.36 6.21
C ARG A 242 -26.19 -2.67 5.29
N ARG A 243 -26.05 -3.91 4.83
CA ARG A 243 -24.87 -4.35 4.08
C ARG A 243 -25.23 -5.18 2.86
N ILE A 244 -24.64 -4.85 1.73
CA ILE A 244 -24.53 -5.73 0.57
C ILE A 244 -23.09 -6.25 0.58
N LEU A 245 -22.92 -7.55 0.82
CA LEU A 245 -21.61 -8.18 0.79
C LEU A 245 -21.25 -8.55 -0.64
N CYS A 246 -20.00 -8.29 -1.00
CA CYS A 246 -19.41 -8.52 -2.31
C CYS A 246 -18.14 -9.37 -2.15
N PRO A 247 -17.53 -9.84 -3.25
CA PRO A 247 -16.28 -10.59 -3.17
C PRO A 247 -15.18 -9.74 -2.52
N ALA A 248 -14.35 -10.35 -1.67
CA ALA A 248 -13.22 -9.65 -1.02
C ALA A 248 -12.11 -9.28 -2.02
N GLU A 249 -11.96 -10.08 -3.08
CA GLU A 249 -11.03 -9.85 -4.18
C GLU A 249 -11.79 -9.98 -5.51
N ASN A 250 -11.35 -9.25 -6.55
CA ASN A 250 -11.90 -9.25 -7.90
C ASN A 250 -13.41 -8.97 -7.97
N ALA A 251 -13.91 -8.08 -7.10
CA ALA A 251 -15.32 -7.74 -7.04
C ALA A 251 -15.90 -7.22 -8.37
N TYR A 252 -15.06 -6.69 -9.26
CA TYR A 252 -15.48 -6.26 -10.60
C TYR A 252 -16.06 -7.41 -11.44
N ASP A 253 -15.68 -8.66 -11.18
CA ASP A 253 -16.21 -9.83 -11.88
C ASP A 253 -17.72 -9.98 -11.72
N ARG A 254 -18.26 -9.48 -10.61
CA ARG A 254 -19.69 -9.49 -10.28
C ARG A 254 -20.31 -8.09 -10.39
N TYR A 255 -19.66 -7.16 -11.10
CA TYR A 255 -20.05 -5.76 -11.16
C TYR A 255 -21.53 -5.56 -11.51
N SER A 256 -22.03 -6.26 -12.54
CA SER A 256 -23.43 -6.14 -12.97
C SER A 256 -24.43 -6.59 -11.91
N GLU A 257 -24.12 -7.65 -11.16
CA GLU A 257 -24.96 -8.15 -10.07
C GLU A 257 -24.97 -7.15 -8.90
N ILE A 258 -23.81 -6.64 -8.53
CA ILE A 258 -23.63 -5.66 -7.45
C ILE A 258 -24.41 -4.37 -7.77
N LEU A 259 -24.26 -3.84 -8.98
CA LEU A 259 -24.98 -2.64 -9.42
C LEU A 259 -26.49 -2.88 -9.44
N ALA A 260 -26.95 -4.03 -9.92
CA ALA A 260 -28.37 -4.37 -9.98
C ALA A 260 -28.98 -4.50 -8.58
N GLU A 261 -28.26 -5.11 -7.63
CA GLU A 261 -28.70 -5.24 -6.24
C GLU A 261 -28.79 -3.88 -5.55
N ALA A 262 -27.74 -3.05 -5.69
CA ALA A 262 -27.73 -1.70 -5.13
C ALA A 262 -28.87 -0.83 -5.67
N LYS A 263 -29.25 -0.99 -6.95
CA LYS A 263 -30.38 -0.28 -7.57
C LYS A 263 -31.76 -0.70 -7.08
N LYS A 264 -31.89 -1.76 -6.27
CA LYS A 264 -33.15 -2.11 -5.59
C LYS A 264 -33.40 -1.24 -4.36
N LEU A 265 -32.37 -0.57 -3.84
CA LEU A 265 -32.45 0.24 -2.64
C LEU A 265 -33.19 1.57 -2.91
N PRO A 266 -33.82 2.17 -1.88
CA PRO A 266 -34.35 3.53 -1.99
C PRO A 266 -33.22 4.56 -2.17
N THR A 267 -33.38 5.50 -3.11
CA THR A 267 -32.41 6.59 -3.38
C THR A 267 -32.22 7.57 -2.21
N SER A 268 -33.11 7.53 -1.22
CA SER A 268 -32.98 8.32 0.02
C SER A 268 -31.81 7.88 0.90
N LYS A 269 -31.37 6.61 0.79
CA LYS A 269 -30.25 6.03 1.55
C LYS A 269 -28.92 6.61 1.09
N THR A 270 -27.93 6.64 1.99
CA THR A 270 -26.54 6.96 1.65
C THR A 270 -25.76 5.66 1.45
N LEU A 271 -25.18 5.48 0.28
CA LEU A 271 -24.43 4.29 -0.07
C LEU A 271 -22.94 4.54 0.21
N LEU A 272 -22.36 3.77 1.12
CA LEU A 272 -20.93 3.85 1.46
C LEU A 272 -20.21 2.63 0.90
N ILE A 273 -19.21 2.85 0.05
CA ILE A 273 -18.64 1.79 -0.78
C ILE A 273 -17.17 1.57 -0.44
N ALA A 274 -16.78 0.35 -0.14
CA ALA A 274 -15.40 -0.05 0.12
C ALA A 274 -15.09 -1.35 -0.63
N LEU A 275 -14.72 -1.19 -1.91
CA LEU A 275 -14.62 -2.30 -2.87
C LEU A 275 -13.49 -2.14 -3.89
N GLY A 276 -12.41 -1.46 -3.48
CA GLY A 276 -11.26 -1.17 -4.34
C GLY A 276 -11.65 -0.37 -5.60
N PRO A 277 -10.99 -0.59 -6.74
CA PRO A 277 -11.30 0.06 -8.02
C PRO A 277 -12.76 -0.10 -8.48
N THR A 278 -13.42 -1.20 -8.08
CA THR A 278 -14.84 -1.41 -8.34
C THR A 278 -15.68 -0.31 -7.69
N ALA A 279 -15.27 0.20 -6.52
CA ALA A 279 -15.97 1.27 -5.81
C ALA A 279 -16.01 2.57 -6.61
N SER A 280 -14.92 2.94 -7.29
CA SER A 280 -14.86 4.18 -8.08
C SER A 280 -15.87 4.14 -9.24
N VAL A 281 -15.95 3.01 -9.95
CA VAL A 281 -16.92 2.83 -11.04
C VAL A 281 -18.34 2.71 -10.51
N LEU A 282 -18.53 1.97 -9.41
CA LEU A 282 -19.84 1.76 -8.80
C LEU A 282 -20.43 3.06 -8.23
N ALA A 283 -19.63 3.87 -7.56
CA ALA A 283 -20.05 5.17 -7.03
C ALA A 283 -20.52 6.09 -8.15
N TYR A 284 -19.79 6.10 -9.28
CA TYR A 284 -20.16 6.88 -10.46
C TYR A 284 -21.50 6.43 -11.05
N ASP A 285 -21.69 5.14 -11.33
CA ASP A 285 -22.90 4.64 -11.98
C ASP A 285 -24.14 4.69 -11.07
N LEU A 286 -23.96 4.55 -9.76
CA LEU A 286 -25.02 4.77 -8.78
C LEU A 286 -25.38 6.27 -8.69
N ALA A 287 -24.39 7.16 -8.75
CA ALA A 287 -24.67 8.59 -8.76
C ALA A 287 -25.44 9.04 -10.00
N LEU A 288 -25.09 8.51 -11.18
CA LEU A 288 -25.87 8.71 -12.41
C LEU A 288 -27.31 8.20 -12.30
N ALA A 289 -27.54 7.16 -11.48
CA ALA A 289 -28.86 6.64 -11.17
C ALA A 289 -29.59 7.41 -10.05
N GLY A 290 -29.04 8.54 -9.57
CA GLY A 290 -29.67 9.41 -8.57
C GLY A 290 -29.38 9.02 -7.11
N TYR A 291 -28.45 8.11 -6.86
CA TYR A 291 -28.05 7.74 -5.51
C TYR A 291 -26.96 8.67 -4.96
N HIS A 292 -26.95 8.85 -3.65
CA HIS A 292 -25.81 9.44 -2.95
C HIS A 292 -24.81 8.33 -2.63
N ALA A 293 -23.79 8.17 -3.47
CA ALA A 293 -22.84 7.07 -3.44
C ALA A 293 -21.43 7.58 -3.19
N ILE A 294 -20.81 7.09 -2.11
CA ILE A 294 -19.56 7.61 -1.59
C ILE A 294 -18.57 6.46 -1.52
N ASP A 295 -17.57 6.49 -2.39
CA ASP A 295 -16.42 5.63 -2.24
C ASP A 295 -15.64 6.05 -0.98
N ILE A 296 -15.65 5.21 0.05
CA ILE A 296 -15.00 5.43 1.35
C ILE A 296 -13.83 4.49 1.61
N GLY A 297 -13.50 3.57 0.69
CA GLY A 297 -12.27 2.77 0.71
C GLY A 297 -11.83 2.25 2.09
N HIS A 298 -10.57 2.50 2.45
CA HIS A 298 -9.94 2.03 3.69
C HIS A 298 -10.26 2.88 4.94
N VAL A 299 -11.41 3.55 5.00
CA VAL A 299 -11.76 4.40 6.14
C VAL A 299 -11.72 3.63 7.46
N ASP A 300 -12.27 2.41 7.46
CA ASP A 300 -12.27 1.55 8.63
C ASP A 300 -10.88 1.04 9.00
N LEU A 301 -10.09 0.51 8.06
CA LEU A 301 -8.71 0.08 8.35
C LEU A 301 -7.84 1.22 8.90
N SER A 302 -7.98 2.44 8.34
CA SER A 302 -7.23 3.61 8.83
C SER A 302 -7.63 3.96 10.27
N TYR A 303 -8.91 3.84 10.60
CA TYR A 303 -9.42 4.01 11.96
C TYR A 303 -8.90 2.91 12.90
N GLU A 304 -8.90 1.66 12.45
CA GLU A 304 -8.39 0.53 13.22
C GLU A 304 -6.91 0.66 13.58
N TRP A 305 -6.10 1.20 12.66
CA TRP A 305 -4.69 1.53 12.95
C TRP A 305 -4.56 2.72 13.88
N LEU A 306 -5.44 3.73 13.76
CA LEU A 306 -5.45 4.89 14.66
C LEU A 306 -5.66 4.46 16.10
N ILE A 307 -6.64 3.58 16.36
CA ILE A 307 -6.97 3.14 17.71
C ILE A 307 -5.99 2.12 18.28
N ARG A 308 -5.37 1.28 17.44
CA ARG A 308 -4.43 0.23 17.91
C ARG A 308 -2.98 0.69 18.01
N ASN A 309 -2.56 1.60 17.13
CA ASN A 309 -1.14 1.94 16.99
C ASN A 309 -0.92 3.38 16.50
N ASN A 310 -1.75 4.33 16.95
CA ASN A 310 -1.62 5.77 16.65
C ASN A 310 -1.46 6.07 15.14
N GLY A 311 -2.13 5.29 14.30
CA GLY A 311 -2.18 5.48 12.85
C GLY A 311 -1.08 4.74 12.08
N ALA A 312 -0.12 4.12 12.78
CA ALA A 312 0.84 3.24 12.15
C ALA A 312 0.19 1.90 11.80
N LYS A 313 0.45 1.41 10.57
CA LYS A 313 -0.10 0.13 10.07
C LYS A 313 0.19 -0.99 11.05
N THR A 314 -0.86 -1.72 11.42
CA THR A 314 -0.78 -2.83 12.37
C THR A 314 -1.75 -3.96 11.97
N ALA A 315 -1.56 -5.13 12.55
CA ALA A 315 -2.40 -6.29 12.32
C ALA A 315 -3.85 -6.02 12.77
N VAL A 316 -4.80 -6.48 11.95
CA VAL A 316 -6.24 -6.46 12.24
C VAL A 316 -6.80 -7.79 11.73
N ASN A 317 -6.60 -8.85 12.50
CA ASN A 317 -6.77 -10.22 12.00
C ASN A 317 -8.21 -10.56 11.58
N THR A 318 -9.20 -9.84 12.10
CA THR A 318 -10.62 -10.07 11.80
C THR A 318 -11.11 -9.31 10.56
N LYS A 319 -10.23 -8.60 9.85
CA LYS A 319 -10.57 -7.81 8.66
C LYS A 319 -9.51 -7.96 7.57
N TYR A 320 -9.92 -7.87 6.32
CA TYR A 320 -9.01 -7.86 5.18
C TYR A 320 -8.13 -6.60 5.22
N ASN A 321 -6.82 -6.78 5.36
CA ASN A 321 -5.84 -5.74 5.60
C ASN A 321 -4.69 -5.84 4.58
N ASN A 322 -4.96 -5.41 3.35
CA ASN A 322 -4.05 -5.53 2.21
C ASN A 322 -2.74 -4.73 2.33
N GLU A 323 -2.69 -3.78 3.26
CA GLU A 323 -1.54 -2.89 3.47
C GLU A 323 -0.62 -3.37 4.61
N TYR A 324 -0.91 -4.51 5.22
CA TYR A 324 -0.11 -5.15 6.27
C TYR A 324 0.35 -6.54 5.80
N PRO A 325 1.59 -6.97 6.14
CA PRO A 325 2.06 -8.32 5.81
C PRO A 325 1.08 -9.40 6.26
N GLU A 326 0.74 -10.32 5.36
CA GLU A 326 -0.22 -11.41 5.60
C GLU A 326 -1.63 -10.97 5.99
N GLY A 327 -1.99 -9.69 5.88
CA GLY A 327 -3.32 -9.20 6.28
C GLY A 327 -4.47 -9.63 5.36
N TYR A 328 -4.19 -10.43 4.32
CA TYR A 328 -5.22 -11.14 3.54
C TYR A 328 -5.66 -12.46 4.20
N ILE A 329 -4.97 -12.91 5.25
CA ILE A 329 -5.40 -14.03 6.09
C ILE A 329 -6.32 -13.46 7.16
N VAL A 330 -7.62 -13.75 7.03
CA VAL A 330 -8.66 -13.14 7.86
C VAL A 330 -9.32 -14.21 8.73
N GLU A 331 -9.32 -13.98 10.04
CA GLU A 331 -10.00 -14.80 11.02
C GLU A 331 -11.53 -14.68 10.87
N ASP A 332 -12.24 -15.79 11.08
CA ASP A 332 -13.69 -15.77 11.15
C ASP A 332 -14.19 -15.02 12.38
N ILE A 333 -15.36 -14.40 12.23
CA ILE A 333 -16.06 -13.74 13.33
C ILE A 333 -17.47 -14.30 13.46
N HIS A 334 -18.03 -14.21 14.66
CA HIS A 334 -19.45 -14.35 14.88
C HIS A 334 -19.95 -13.11 15.60
N ASP A 335 -20.67 -12.26 14.88
CA ASP A 335 -21.22 -11.00 15.39
C ASP A 335 -22.70 -10.90 14.96
N PRO A 336 -23.65 -11.18 15.86
CA PRO A 336 -25.07 -11.15 15.54
C PRO A 336 -25.56 -9.79 15.04
N VAL A 337 -24.91 -8.69 15.45
CA VAL A 337 -25.26 -7.34 14.99
C VAL A 337 -24.84 -7.19 13.53
N TYR A 338 -23.61 -7.55 13.19
CA TYR A 338 -23.13 -7.58 11.80
C TYR A 338 -24.02 -8.47 10.92
N ASP A 339 -24.30 -9.69 11.37
CA ASP A 339 -25.11 -10.67 10.64
C ASP A 339 -26.53 -10.13 10.35
N SER A 340 -27.14 -9.46 11.33
CA SER A 340 -28.47 -8.86 11.18
C SER A 340 -28.53 -7.66 10.21
N GLN A 341 -27.38 -7.06 9.88
CA GLN A 341 -27.29 -5.92 8.97
C GLN A 341 -27.20 -6.36 7.50
N ILE A 342 -26.85 -7.63 7.22
CA ILE A 342 -26.70 -8.15 5.86
C ILE A 342 -28.07 -8.26 5.20
N ILE A 343 -28.22 -7.63 4.02
CA ILE A 343 -29.45 -7.66 3.22
C ILE A 343 -29.29 -8.38 1.89
N ALA A 344 -28.05 -8.56 1.42
CA ALA A 344 -27.70 -9.37 0.26
C ALA A 344 -26.25 -9.84 0.40
N ASP A 345 -25.98 -11.05 -0.05
CA ASP A 345 -24.64 -11.62 -0.11
C ASP A 345 -24.34 -12.07 -1.55
N LEU A 346 -23.40 -11.36 -2.17
CA LEU A 346 -22.88 -11.57 -3.52
C LEU A 346 -21.38 -11.91 -3.48
N SER A 347 -20.88 -12.39 -2.35
CA SER A 347 -19.46 -12.73 -2.20
C SER A 347 -19.01 -13.96 -2.99
#